data_AF-A0A382MA38-F1
#
_entry.id   AF-A0A382MA38-F1
#
_cell.length_a   1.000
_cell.length_b   1.000
_cell.length_c   1.000
_cell.angle_alpha   90.00
_cell.angle_beta   90.00
_cell.angle_gamma   90.00
#
_symmetry.space_group_name_H-M   'P 1'
#
loop_
_entity.id
_entity.type
_entity.pdbx_description
1 polymer ?
#
loop_
_entity_poly.entity_id
_entity_poly.type
_entity_poly.pdbx_seq_one_letter_code
_entity_poly.pdbx_strand_id
1 'polypeptide(L)'
;VRIPVNHFEPSRSQQRTLKRNKDISLELGAPRFSEEHFSLYRRYQSNRHTGDSMDDPDPAKYRQFLINSNIDTFTVELRIGRRLLAVSVMDHVANGLSAVYTFFDPDESYRGPGTLMILKQIELARRIEYDWLYLGYWIKDCQKMAYKNQFHPLQAFCPETGIWTTVD
;
A
#
# COMPACT_ATOMS: atom_id res chain seq x y z
N VAL A 1 -2.84 11.92 3.54
CA VAL A 1 -1.41 12.27 3.32
C VAL A 1 -0.96 11.78 1.96
N ARG A 2 0.06 12.42 1.39
CA ARG A 2 0.64 12.05 0.10
C ARG A 2 2.16 12.26 0.09
N ILE A 3 2.86 11.59 -0.81
CA ILE A 3 4.31 11.70 -1.01
C ILE A 3 4.55 12.32 -2.39
N PRO A 4 5.30 13.44 -2.53
CA PRO A 4 5.81 13.88 -3.82
C PRO A 4 6.86 12.89 -4.30
N VAL A 5 6.51 12.05 -5.27
CA VAL A 5 7.36 10.93 -5.65
C VAL A 5 8.66 11.38 -6.31
N ASN A 6 8.68 12.55 -6.94
CA ASN A 6 9.86 13.13 -7.58
C ASN A 6 10.89 13.68 -6.57
N HIS A 7 10.46 13.96 -5.33
CA HIS A 7 11.32 14.47 -4.25
C HIS A 7 11.60 13.40 -3.18
N PHE A 8 11.10 12.17 -3.36
CA PHE A 8 11.28 11.10 -2.40
C PHE A 8 12.67 10.45 -2.51
N GLU A 9 13.38 10.40 -1.39
CA GLU A 9 14.65 9.68 -1.23
C GLU A 9 14.53 8.58 -0.17
N PRO A 10 14.85 7.31 -0.49
CA PRO A 10 14.81 6.24 0.50
C PRO A 10 15.82 6.45 1.62
N SER A 11 15.37 6.39 2.87
CA SER A 11 16.22 6.39 4.06
C SER A 11 17.10 5.13 4.14
N ARG A 12 18.11 5.12 5.03
CA ARG A 12 19.00 3.96 5.22
C ARG A 12 18.25 2.66 5.55
N SER A 13 17.14 2.72 6.30
CA SER A 13 16.32 1.53 6.59
C SER A 13 15.57 1.06 5.33
N GLN A 14 14.99 1.98 4.57
CA GLN A 14 14.30 1.69 3.31
C GLN A 14 15.26 1.12 2.24
N GLN A 15 16.48 1.65 2.13
CA GLN A 15 17.52 1.10 1.25
C GLN A 15 17.91 -0.32 1.65
N ARG A 16 18.00 -0.62 2.95
CA ARG A 16 18.22 -2.00 3.44
C ARG A 16 17.05 -2.92 3.09
N THR A 17 15.81 -2.44 3.19
CA THR A 17 14.62 -3.17 2.73
C THR A 17 14.70 -3.48 1.23
N LEU A 18 15.04 -2.51 0.39
CA LEU A 18 15.22 -2.74 -1.05
C LEU A 18 16.32 -3.77 -1.34
N LYS A 19 17.47 -3.67 -0.65
CA LYS A 19 18.60 -4.59 -0.84
C LYS A 19 18.28 -6.02 -0.44
N ARG A 20 17.48 -6.23 0.62
CA ARG A 20 17.07 -7.56 1.11
C ARG A 20 16.14 -8.28 0.14
N ASN A 21 15.36 -7.52 -0.62
CA ASN A 21 14.21 -7.99 -1.40
C ASN A 21 14.48 -7.93 -2.91
N LYS A 22 15.72 -8.17 -3.33
CA LYS A 22 16.11 -8.19 -4.75
C LYS A 22 15.52 -9.35 -5.54
N ASP A 23 15.09 -10.39 -4.83
CA ASP A 23 14.41 -11.58 -5.33
C ASP A 23 12.92 -11.35 -5.64
N ILE A 24 12.37 -10.19 -5.29
CA ILE A 24 10.93 -9.90 -5.42
C ILE A 24 10.63 -9.17 -6.73
N SER A 25 9.68 -9.70 -7.49
CA SER A 25 9.10 -9.04 -8.66
C SER A 25 7.85 -8.24 -8.28
N LEU A 26 7.54 -7.23 -9.11
CA LEU A 26 6.29 -6.50 -9.09
C LEU A 26 5.49 -6.85 -10.34
N GLU A 27 4.22 -7.18 -10.17
CA GLU A 27 3.29 -7.49 -11.25
C GLU A 27 2.05 -6.60 -11.12
N LEU A 28 1.53 -6.12 -12.26
CA LEU A 28 0.29 -5.35 -12.32
C LEU A 28 -0.85 -6.26 -12.79
N GLY A 29 -2.05 -6.06 -12.22
CA GLY A 29 -3.21 -6.85 -12.57
C GLY A 29 -4.51 -6.05 -12.52
N ALA A 30 -5.55 -6.59 -13.15
CA ALA A 30 -6.91 -6.08 -12.98
C ALA A 30 -7.46 -6.46 -11.59
N PRO A 31 -8.31 -5.61 -10.97
CA PRO A 31 -8.94 -5.90 -9.70
C PRO A 31 -9.99 -7.00 -9.93
N ARG A 32 -9.57 -8.24 -9.75
CA ARG A 32 -10.40 -9.43 -9.94
C ARG A 32 -10.29 -10.32 -8.72
N PHE A 33 -11.33 -11.10 -8.47
CA PHE A 33 -11.27 -12.09 -7.42
C PHE A 33 -10.27 -13.18 -7.79
N SER A 34 -9.37 -13.46 -6.85
CA SER A 34 -8.42 -14.54 -6.89
C SER A 34 -8.46 -15.23 -5.53
N GLU A 35 -8.57 -16.56 -5.53
CA GLU A 35 -8.55 -17.34 -4.29
C GLU A 35 -7.21 -17.17 -3.55
N GLU A 36 -6.11 -16.98 -4.28
CA GLU A 36 -4.79 -16.71 -3.71
C GLU A 36 -4.76 -15.35 -2.98
N HIS A 37 -5.33 -14.31 -3.60
CA HIS A 37 -5.44 -12.97 -2.98
C HIS A 37 -6.33 -13.04 -1.73
N PHE A 38 -7.48 -13.70 -1.85
CA PHE A 38 -8.43 -13.81 -0.75
C PHE A 38 -7.87 -14.59 0.44
N SER A 39 -7.13 -15.67 0.16
CA SER A 39 -6.43 -16.46 1.19
C SER A 39 -5.35 -15.64 1.91
N LEU A 40 -4.58 -14.85 1.17
CA LEU A 40 -3.59 -13.94 1.77
C LEU A 40 -4.25 -12.84 2.60
N TYR A 41 -5.34 -12.25 2.10
CA TYR A 41 -6.13 -11.24 2.80
C TYR A 41 -6.63 -11.75 4.16
N ARG A 42 -7.22 -12.96 4.22
CA ARG A 42 -7.69 -13.57 5.47
C ARG A 42 -6.56 -13.77 6.48
N ARG A 43 -5.41 -14.31 6.03
CA ARG A 43 -4.22 -14.49 6.90
C ARG A 43 -3.71 -13.16 7.45
N TYR A 44 -3.68 -12.12 6.62
CA TYR A 44 -3.27 -10.78 7.05
C TYR A 44 -4.26 -10.17 8.05
N GLN A 45 -5.55 -10.27 7.79
CA GLN A 45 -6.61 -9.75 8.67
C GLN A 45 -6.58 -10.41 10.04
N SER A 46 -6.54 -11.75 10.09
CA SER A 46 -6.51 -12.48 11.36
C SER A 46 -5.28 -12.14 12.21
N ASN A 47 -4.12 -11.93 11.58
CA ASN A 47 -2.91 -11.50 12.28
C ASN A 47 -2.98 -10.04 12.78
N ARG A 48 -3.60 -9.14 12.01
CA ARG A 48 -3.67 -7.70 12.34
C ARG A 48 -4.81 -7.32 13.27
N HIS A 49 -5.84 -8.14 13.33
CA HIS A 49 -7.07 -7.89 14.06
C HIS A 49 -7.40 -8.99 15.07
N THR A 50 -6.38 -9.62 15.67
CA THR A 50 -6.55 -10.62 16.73
C THR A 50 -7.48 -10.08 17.84
N GLY A 51 -8.69 -10.64 17.94
CA GLY A 51 -9.68 -10.26 18.96
C GLY A 51 -10.71 -9.20 18.53
N ASP A 52 -10.62 -8.63 17.32
CA ASP A 52 -11.64 -7.77 16.73
C ASP A 52 -12.55 -8.57 15.79
N SER A 53 -13.84 -8.22 15.69
CA SER A 53 -14.84 -8.89 14.84
C SER A 53 -14.63 -8.73 13.32
N MET A 54 -13.46 -8.22 12.89
CA MET A 54 -13.10 -7.97 11.49
C MET A 54 -12.42 -9.16 10.81
N ASP A 55 -12.34 -10.30 11.48
CA ASP A 55 -12.01 -11.58 10.86
C ASP A 55 -13.22 -12.08 10.05
N ASP A 56 -13.55 -11.33 9.00
CA ASP A 56 -14.73 -11.58 8.17
C ASP A 56 -14.33 -12.46 6.98
N PRO A 57 -14.71 -13.76 7.00
CA PRO A 57 -14.35 -14.70 5.95
C PRO A 57 -15.24 -14.55 4.71
N ASP A 58 -16.08 -13.51 4.61
CA ASP A 58 -17.03 -13.36 3.50
C ASP A 58 -16.35 -12.84 2.21
N PRO A 59 -16.27 -13.67 1.15
CA PRO A 59 -15.74 -13.25 -0.15
C PRO A 59 -16.56 -12.15 -0.80
N ALA A 60 -17.85 -12.02 -0.49
CA ALA A 60 -18.71 -10.96 -1.04
C ALA A 60 -18.29 -9.58 -0.52
N LYS A 61 -17.97 -9.47 0.77
CA LYS A 61 -17.44 -8.23 1.36
C LYS A 61 -16.05 -7.88 0.82
N TYR A 62 -15.19 -8.88 0.65
CA TYR A 62 -13.90 -8.68 -0.02
C TYR A 62 -14.08 -8.09 -1.43
N ARG A 63 -15.00 -8.65 -2.23
CA ARG A 63 -15.31 -8.13 -3.58
C ARG A 63 -15.87 -6.73 -3.53
N GLN A 64 -16.84 -6.48 -2.66
CA GLN A 64 -17.44 -5.16 -2.52
C GLN A 64 -16.40 -4.10 -2.13
N PHE A 65 -15.45 -4.46 -1.27
CA PHE A 65 -14.44 -3.53 -0.79
C PHE A 65 -13.28 -3.31 -1.76
N LEU A 66 -12.77 -4.37 -2.40
CA LEU A 66 -11.49 -4.33 -3.12
C LEU A 66 -11.59 -4.52 -4.63
N ILE A 67 -12.74 -4.95 -5.15
CA ILE A 67 -12.92 -5.27 -6.57
C ILE A 67 -13.95 -4.35 -7.22
N ASN A 68 -15.07 -4.12 -6.54
CA ASN A 68 -16.16 -3.33 -7.09
C ASN A 68 -15.88 -1.83 -6.89
N SER A 69 -15.04 -1.29 -7.76
CA SER A 69 -14.71 0.14 -7.81
C SER A 69 -15.32 0.80 -9.04
N ASN A 70 -15.79 2.04 -8.87
CA ASN A 70 -16.20 2.93 -9.97
C ASN A 70 -15.07 3.88 -10.39
N ILE A 71 -13.86 3.65 -9.89
CA ILE A 71 -12.64 4.38 -10.22
C ILE A 71 -11.76 3.46 -11.07
N ASP A 72 -10.84 4.04 -11.85
CA ASP A 72 -9.82 3.28 -12.56
C ASP A 72 -8.86 2.61 -11.57
N THR A 73 -9.19 1.37 -11.20
CA THR A 73 -8.55 0.58 -10.15
C THR A 73 -7.73 -0.56 -10.74
N PHE A 74 -6.57 -0.83 -10.16
CA PHE A 74 -5.69 -1.95 -10.50
C PHE A 74 -5.06 -2.57 -9.25
N THR A 75 -4.42 -3.72 -9.41
CA THR A 75 -3.67 -4.39 -8.34
C THR A 75 -2.18 -4.36 -8.62
N VAL A 76 -1.40 -4.15 -7.56
CA VAL A 76 0.05 -4.34 -7.53
C VAL A 76 0.34 -5.56 -6.68
N GLU A 77 0.97 -6.56 -7.29
CA GLU A 77 1.35 -7.81 -6.65
C GLU A 77 2.87 -7.83 -6.45
N LEU A 78 3.32 -8.20 -5.26
CA LEU A 78 4.71 -8.55 -5.01
C LEU A 78 4.82 -10.08 -4.96
N ARG A 79 5.76 -10.66 -5.71
CA ARG A 79 5.97 -12.11 -5.74
C ARG A 79 7.42 -12.50 -5.46
N ILE A 80 7.58 -13.65 -4.80
CA ILE A 80 8.86 -14.37 -4.69
C ILE A 80 8.80 -15.54 -5.67
N GLY A 81 9.38 -15.35 -6.85
CA GLY A 81 9.13 -16.25 -7.98
C GLY A 81 7.64 -16.27 -8.32
N ARG A 82 6.98 -17.42 -8.17
CA ARG A 82 5.53 -17.55 -8.41
C ARG A 82 4.66 -17.30 -7.16
N ARG A 83 5.27 -17.31 -5.97
CA ARG A 83 4.52 -17.20 -4.71
C ARG A 83 4.14 -15.75 -4.44
N LEU A 84 2.85 -15.51 -4.17
CA LEU A 84 2.35 -14.20 -3.77
C LEU A 84 2.85 -13.81 -2.37
N LEU A 85 3.43 -12.62 -2.24
CA LEU A 85 3.93 -12.06 -0.99
C LEU A 85 3.03 -10.93 -0.47
N ALA A 86 2.60 -10.04 -1.35
CA ALA A 86 1.78 -8.89 -1.00
C ALA A 86 0.92 -8.45 -2.16
N VAL A 87 -0.22 -7.84 -1.84
CA VAL A 87 -1.12 -7.22 -2.81
C VAL A 87 -1.47 -5.83 -2.31
N SER A 88 -1.46 -4.86 -3.20
CA SER A 88 -2.10 -3.57 -2.99
C SER A 88 -3.14 -3.31 -4.06
N VAL A 89 -4.32 -2.86 -3.64
CA VAL A 89 -5.33 -2.29 -4.51
C VAL A 89 -5.05 -0.79 -4.62
N MET A 90 -4.97 -0.30 -5.85
CA MET A 90 -4.61 1.07 -6.15
C MET A 90 -5.57 1.68 -7.15
N ASP A 91 -5.79 2.98 -7.01
CA ASP A 91 -6.57 3.77 -7.97
C ASP A 91 -5.67 4.76 -8.71
N HIS A 92 -5.94 4.96 -9.99
CA HIS A 92 -5.53 6.16 -10.70
C HIS A 92 -6.37 7.35 -10.22
N VAL A 93 -5.69 8.42 -9.82
CA VAL A 93 -6.30 9.71 -9.50
C VAL A 93 -5.64 10.81 -10.33
N ALA A 94 -6.26 11.98 -10.42
CA ALA A 94 -5.94 13.02 -11.40
C ALA A 94 -4.43 13.33 -11.58
N ASN A 95 -3.64 13.28 -10.51
CA ASN A 95 -2.20 13.58 -10.53
C ASN A 95 -1.36 12.55 -9.74
N GLY A 96 -1.88 11.34 -9.54
CA GLY A 96 -1.22 10.38 -8.67
C GLY A 96 -1.78 8.97 -8.70
N LEU A 97 -1.14 8.14 -7.90
CA LEU A 97 -1.68 6.85 -7.49
C LEU A 97 -2.21 6.93 -6.07
N SER A 98 -3.33 6.28 -5.80
CA SER A 98 -3.89 6.16 -4.45
C SER A 98 -3.81 4.71 -3.98
N ALA A 99 -3.05 4.46 -2.90
CA ALA A 99 -3.00 3.17 -2.24
C ALA A 99 -4.26 2.99 -1.38
N VAL A 100 -5.26 2.27 -1.90
CA VAL A 100 -6.56 2.06 -1.25
C VAL A 100 -6.39 1.10 -0.07
N TYR A 101 -5.78 -0.05 -0.33
CA TYR A 101 -5.58 -1.07 0.69
C TYR A 101 -4.38 -1.96 0.34
N THR A 102 -3.67 -2.43 1.36
CA THR A 102 -2.51 -3.33 1.20
C THR A 102 -2.58 -4.44 2.24
N PHE A 103 -2.39 -5.67 1.79
CA PHE A 103 -2.26 -6.85 2.63
C PHE A 103 -1.07 -7.69 2.16
N PHE A 104 -0.47 -8.44 3.08
CA PHE A 104 0.75 -9.19 2.80
C PHE A 104 0.92 -10.38 3.73
N ASP A 105 1.85 -11.26 3.39
CA ASP A 105 2.13 -12.46 4.17
C ASP A 105 2.71 -12.08 5.54
N PRO A 106 1.99 -12.34 6.66
CA PRO A 106 2.47 -11.97 7.99
C PRO A 106 3.73 -12.74 8.40
N ASP A 107 3.96 -13.93 7.84
CA ASP A 107 5.12 -14.77 8.15
C ASP A 107 6.40 -14.23 7.48
N GLU A 108 6.27 -13.31 6.52
CA GLU A 108 7.38 -12.64 5.84
C GLU A 108 7.63 -11.23 6.40
N SER A 109 7.13 -10.93 7.61
CA SER A 109 7.28 -9.63 8.26
C SER A 109 8.74 -9.14 8.36
N TYR A 110 9.70 -10.07 8.54
CA TYR A 110 11.14 -9.75 8.55
C TYR A 110 11.63 -9.11 7.24
N ARG A 111 10.94 -9.29 6.12
CA ARG A 111 11.26 -8.64 4.84
C ARG A 111 10.80 -7.18 4.77
N GLY A 112 9.90 -6.77 5.64
CA GLY A 112 9.23 -5.47 5.59
C GLY A 112 8.34 -5.29 4.34
N PRO A 113 7.42 -6.23 4.03
CA PRO A 113 6.63 -6.22 2.79
C PRO A 113 5.77 -4.96 2.63
N GLY A 114 5.21 -4.42 3.73
CA GLY A 114 4.48 -3.15 3.69
C GLY A 114 5.35 -1.96 3.27
N THR A 115 6.56 -1.86 3.82
CA THR A 115 7.52 -0.82 3.42
C THR A 115 7.97 -1.02 1.97
N LEU A 116 8.26 -2.26 1.58
CA LEU A 116 8.65 -2.59 0.22
C LEU A 116 7.56 -2.21 -0.78
N MET A 117 6.29 -2.50 -0.48
CA MET A 117 5.15 -2.14 -1.32
C MET A 117 5.10 -0.63 -1.57
N ILE A 118 5.19 0.19 -0.51
CA ILE A 118 5.16 1.66 -0.67
C ILE A 118 6.34 2.14 -1.51
N LEU A 119 7.56 1.62 -1.28
CA LEU A 119 8.73 1.99 -2.09
C LEU A 119 8.54 1.63 -3.57
N LYS A 120 7.95 0.47 -3.85
CA LYS A 120 7.64 0.04 -5.21
C LYS A 120 6.52 0.86 -5.86
N GLN A 121 5.53 1.30 -5.09
CA GLN A 121 4.48 2.20 -5.57
C GLN A 121 5.01 3.60 -5.89
N ILE A 122 5.95 4.13 -5.08
CA ILE A 122 6.64 5.39 -5.38
C ILE A 122 7.41 5.25 -6.71
N GLU A 123 8.15 4.15 -6.87
CA GLU A 123 8.87 3.86 -8.11
C GLU A 123 7.92 3.74 -9.31
N LEU A 124 6.78 3.05 -9.14
CA LEU A 124 5.76 2.91 -10.18
C LEU A 124 5.16 4.27 -10.57
N ALA A 125 4.70 5.06 -9.60
CA ALA A 125 4.14 6.39 -9.83
C ALA A 125 5.13 7.30 -10.60
N ARG A 126 6.41 7.27 -10.21
CA ARG A 126 7.47 8.03 -10.89
C ARG A 126 7.66 7.57 -12.33
N ARG A 127 7.63 6.25 -12.59
CA ARG A 127 7.80 5.68 -13.94
C ARG A 127 6.68 6.04 -14.90
N ILE A 128 5.47 6.25 -14.39
CA ILE A 128 4.30 6.66 -15.17
C ILE A 128 4.03 8.17 -15.07
N GLU A 129 5.05 8.94 -14.66
CA GLU A 129 5.07 10.41 -14.63
C GLU A 129 4.00 11.05 -13.74
N TYR A 130 3.55 10.35 -12.71
CA TYR A 130 2.74 10.96 -11.66
C TYR A 130 3.59 11.71 -10.65
N ASP A 131 3.01 12.77 -10.08
CA ASP A 131 3.67 13.60 -9.07
C ASP A 131 3.51 13.03 -7.65
N TRP A 132 2.41 12.30 -7.39
CA TRP A 132 1.99 11.96 -6.04
C TRP A 132 1.68 10.47 -5.85
N LEU A 133 2.09 9.95 -4.69
CA LEU A 133 1.51 8.74 -4.11
C LEU A 133 0.66 9.12 -2.90
N TYR A 134 -0.64 8.93 -2.99
CA TYR A 134 -1.59 9.10 -1.91
C TYR A 134 -1.63 7.84 -1.06
N LEU A 135 -1.29 7.96 0.22
CA LEU A 135 -1.36 6.84 1.18
C LEU A 135 -2.69 6.84 1.96
N GLY A 136 -3.71 7.54 1.46
CA GLY A 136 -5.02 7.67 2.10
C GLY A 136 -5.03 8.55 3.36
N TYR A 137 -6.09 8.37 4.16
CA TYR A 137 -6.35 9.14 5.37
C TYR A 137 -5.28 8.90 6.45
N TRP A 138 -4.93 9.93 7.21
CA TRP A 138 -3.94 9.85 8.28
C TRP A 138 -4.48 10.51 9.53
N ILE A 139 -4.56 9.73 10.61
CA ILE A 139 -4.90 10.21 11.95
C ILE A 139 -3.58 10.22 12.72
N LYS A 140 -3.14 11.42 13.13
CA LYS A 140 -1.83 11.64 13.75
C LYS A 140 -1.58 10.72 14.95
N ASP A 141 -2.57 10.55 15.82
CA ASP A 141 -2.46 9.75 17.05
C ASP A 141 -2.81 8.27 16.88
N CYS A 142 -3.02 7.80 15.64
CA CYS A 142 -3.30 6.39 15.37
C CYS A 142 -2.01 5.60 15.16
N GLN A 143 -1.63 4.75 16.12
CA GLN A 143 -0.44 3.89 16.01
C GLN A 143 -0.43 3.02 14.75
N LYS A 144 -1.59 2.53 14.30
CA LYS A 144 -1.72 1.73 13.06
C LYS A 144 -1.36 2.54 11.80
N MET A 145 -1.33 3.87 11.87
CA MET A 145 -1.01 4.77 10.76
C MET A 145 0.35 5.49 10.93
N ALA A 146 1.06 5.27 12.03
CA ALA A 146 2.35 5.91 12.32
C ALA A 146 3.44 5.56 11.28
N TYR A 147 3.30 4.45 10.55
CA TYR A 147 4.25 4.06 9.51
C TYR A 147 4.36 5.08 8.37
N LYS A 148 3.31 5.87 8.09
CA LYS A 148 3.30 6.83 6.96
C LYS A 148 4.36 7.92 7.15
N ASN A 149 4.63 8.28 8.41
CA ASN A 149 5.65 9.26 8.78
C ASN A 149 7.08 8.80 8.48
N GLN A 150 7.30 7.55 8.09
CA GLN A 150 8.63 7.07 7.73
C GLN A 150 9.02 7.42 6.28
N PHE A 151 8.08 7.99 5.51
CA PHE A 151 8.26 8.26 4.08
C PHE A 151 8.31 9.77 3.82
N HIS A 152 9.52 10.33 3.88
CA HIS A 152 9.74 11.76 3.68
C HIS A 152 10.21 12.10 2.26
N PRO A 153 9.85 13.29 1.76
CA PRO A 153 8.90 14.24 2.36
C PRO A 153 7.46 13.68 2.34
N LEU A 154 6.71 13.92 3.42
CA LEU A 154 5.30 13.55 3.53
C LEU A 154 4.48 14.83 3.58
N GLN A 155 3.36 14.90 2.86
CA GLN A 155 2.44 16.02 2.94
C GLN A 155 1.11 15.62 3.56
N ALA A 156 0.59 16.43 4.48
CA ALA A 156 -0.75 16.32 5.02
C ALA A 156 -1.66 17.39 4.43
N PHE A 157 -2.92 17.03 4.21
CA PHE A 157 -3.96 17.97 3.77
C PHE A 157 -4.63 18.58 5.00
N CYS A 158 -4.75 19.90 5.04
CA CYS A 158 -5.50 20.62 6.06
C CYS A 158 -6.90 20.96 5.51
N PRO A 159 -7.97 20.31 5.99
CA PRO A 159 -9.33 20.55 5.49
C PRO A 159 -9.80 22.00 5.65
N GLU A 160 -9.34 22.68 6.72
CA GLU A 160 -9.74 24.05 7.04
C GLU A 160 -9.17 25.06 6.05
N THR A 161 -7.97 24.80 5.53
CA THR A 161 -7.27 25.71 4.60
C THR A 161 -7.30 25.22 3.15
N GLY A 162 -7.60 23.94 2.92
CA GLY A 162 -7.52 23.30 1.61
C GLY A 162 -6.10 23.12 1.09
N ILE A 163 -5.07 23.28 1.94
CA ILE A 163 -3.66 23.30 1.54
C ILE A 163 -2.95 22.03 1.98
N TRP A 164 -2.01 21.59 1.14
CA TRP A 164 -1.06 20.52 1.46
C TRP A 164 0.21 21.11 2.06
N THR A 165 0.61 20.61 3.23
CA THR A 165 1.81 21.06 3.94
C THR A 165 2.70 19.88 4.27
N THR A 166 4.02 20.06 4.18
CA THR A 166 5.00 19.04 4.59
C THR A 166 4.88 18.78 6.09
N VAL A 167 4.87 17.51 6.46
CA VAL A 167 4.89 17.04 7.84
C VAL A 167 6.34 16.83 8.24
N ASP A 168 6.75 17.54 9.29
CA ASP A 168 8.05 17.38 9.96
C ASP A 168 8.08 16.13 10.85
#